data_AF-A0A960SV43-F1
#
_entry.id   AF-A0A960SV43-F1
#
_cell.length_a   1.000
_cell.length_b   1.000
_cell.length_c   1.000
_cell.angle_alpha   90.00
_cell.angle_beta   90.00
_cell.angle_gamma   90.00
#
_symmetry.space_group_name_H-M   'P 1'
#
loop_
_entity.id
_entity.type
_entity.pdbx_description
1 polymer ?
#
loop_
_entity_poly.entity_id
_entity_poly.type
_entity_poly.pdbx_seq_one_letter_code
_entity_poly.pdbx_strand_id
1 'polypeptide(L)'
;MSRPASHREDARGSAGKPAGRFRRRLLLLPLLCLLLPAVRADLGAAFEEANLLYGQGHPREAANAYDRLWTNGFSSTALHYNLGNAWFKAGETGRAIHHYRLAEKL
;
A
#
# COMPACT_ATOMS: atom_id res chain seq x y z
N MET A 1 -31.28 -47.43 73.43
CA MET A 1 -31.48 -46.25 72.55
C MET A 1 -30.38 -45.23 72.82
N SER A 2 -29.45 -45.04 71.88
CA SER A 2 -28.51 -43.89 71.82
C SER A 2 -27.96 -43.75 70.40
N ARG A 3 -28.36 -42.65 69.75
CA ARG A 3 -27.86 -41.89 68.58
C ARG A 3 -27.04 -42.57 67.46
N PRO A 4 -27.38 -42.32 66.17
CA PRO A 4 -26.51 -42.55 65.01
C PRO A 4 -25.54 -41.37 64.81
N ALA A 5 -24.31 -41.64 64.40
CA ALA A 5 -23.35 -40.63 63.96
C ALA A 5 -23.49 -40.36 62.45
N SER A 6 -23.62 -39.07 62.16
CA SER A 6 -23.53 -38.34 60.89
C SER A 6 -22.62 -38.97 59.82
N HIS A 7 -23.05 -39.17 58.56
CA HIS A 7 -23.42 -38.19 57.53
C HIS A 7 -22.19 -37.42 56.94
N ARG A 8 -22.05 -37.60 55.63
CA ARG A 8 -21.53 -36.69 54.57
C ARG A 8 -20.12 -36.94 54.03
N GLU A 9 -20.14 -37.52 52.83
CA GLU A 9 -19.55 -36.96 51.59
C GLU A 9 -19.02 -35.52 51.74
N ASP A 10 -17.81 -35.28 51.24
CA ASP A 10 -17.65 -34.50 50.01
C ASP A 10 -16.16 -34.45 49.63
N ALA A 11 -15.82 -35.29 48.64
CA ALA A 11 -14.54 -35.23 47.97
C ALA A 11 -14.47 -33.92 47.17
N ARG A 12 -13.39 -33.19 47.44
CA ARG A 12 -13.03 -31.92 46.81
C ARG A 12 -12.85 -32.12 45.31
N GLY A 13 -13.86 -31.76 44.53
CA GLY A 13 -13.79 -31.58 43.08
C GLY A 13 -13.58 -30.11 42.75
N SER A 14 -12.32 -29.75 42.54
CA SER A 14 -11.83 -28.40 42.21
C SER A 14 -12.60 -27.72 41.08
N ALA A 15 -12.98 -26.46 41.33
CA ALA A 15 -13.52 -25.50 40.39
C ALA A 15 -12.69 -25.42 39.09
N GLY A 16 -13.28 -25.84 37.97
CA GLY A 16 -12.79 -25.56 36.63
C GLY A 16 -13.17 -24.14 36.21
N LYS A 17 -12.19 -23.23 36.21
CA LYS A 17 -12.31 -21.87 35.65
C LYS A 17 -12.69 -21.93 34.17
N PRO A 18 -13.44 -20.93 33.64
CA PRO A 18 -13.89 -20.96 32.25
C PRO A 18 -12.69 -20.84 31.30
N ALA A 19 -12.45 -21.88 30.50
CA ALA A 19 -11.42 -21.88 29.48
C ALA A 19 -11.78 -20.88 28.38
N GLY A 20 -10.89 -19.92 28.15
CA GLY A 20 -11.12 -18.72 27.36
C GLY A 20 -11.59 -18.98 25.93
N ARG A 21 -12.80 -18.47 25.62
CA ARG A 21 -13.27 -18.22 24.25
C ARG A 21 -12.57 -17.03 23.58
N PHE A 22 -11.49 -16.51 24.17
CA PHE A 22 -10.75 -15.34 23.69
C PHE A 22 -9.52 -15.67 22.83
N ARG A 23 -9.14 -16.95 22.66
CA ARG A 23 -7.98 -17.32 21.81
C ARG A 23 -8.33 -17.51 20.33
N ARG A 24 -9.60 -17.73 19.99
CA ARG A 24 -10.01 -18.04 18.61
C ARG A 24 -10.18 -16.83 17.69
N ARG A 25 -10.35 -15.62 18.25
CA ARG A 25 -10.47 -14.39 17.44
C ARG A 25 -9.13 -13.69 17.16
N LEU A 26 -8.04 -14.13 17.79
CA LEU A 26 -6.72 -13.50 17.67
C LEU A 26 -5.83 -14.12 16.58
N LEU A 27 -6.31 -15.10 15.82
CA LEU A 27 -5.57 -15.79 14.75
C LEU A 27 -6.05 -15.45 13.33
N LEU A 28 -6.98 -14.49 13.17
CA LEU A 28 -7.46 -14.06 11.84
C LEU A 28 -6.68 -12.87 11.27
N LEU A 29 -5.93 -12.14 12.11
CA LEU A 29 -5.17 -10.95 11.67
C LEU A 29 -3.91 -11.27 10.83
N PRO A 30 -3.07 -12.29 11.14
CA PRO A 30 -1.86 -12.53 10.35
C PRO A 30 -2.13 -13.21 8.99
N LEU A 31 -3.26 -13.91 8.84
CA LEU A 31 -3.64 -14.55 7.59
C LEU A 31 -4.14 -13.53 6.54
N LEU A 32 -4.73 -12.42 6.99
CA LEU A 32 -5.23 -11.35 6.13
C LEU A 32 -4.10 -10.54 5.45
N CYS A 33 -2.95 -10.38 6.12
CA CYS A 33 -1.78 -9.72 5.54
C CYS A 33 -1.12 -10.53 4.41
N LEU A 34 -1.31 -11.86 4.38
CA LEU A 34 -0.72 -12.75 3.38
C LEU A 34 -1.45 -12.73 2.03
N LEU A 35 -2.63 -12.12 1.98
CA LEU A 35 -3.51 -12.07 0.79
C LEU A 35 -3.45 -10.72 0.05
N LEU A 36 -2.57 -9.81 0.43
CA LEU A 36 -2.34 -8.58 -0.33
C LEU A 36 -1.39 -8.90 -1.50
N PRO A 37 -1.87 -8.98 -2.76
CA PRO A 37 -0.95 -8.96 -3.88
C PRO A 37 -0.21 -7.63 -3.84
N ALA A 38 1.10 -7.66 -3.62
CA ALA A 38 1.95 -6.51 -3.87
C ALA A 38 2.04 -6.34 -5.39
N VAL A 39 1.06 -5.67 -6.00
CA VAL A 39 1.26 -5.07 -7.32
C VAL A 39 2.36 -4.04 -7.13
N ARG A 40 3.59 -4.44 -7.46
CA ARG A 40 4.68 -3.49 -7.64
C ARG A 40 4.53 -2.98 -9.06
N ALA A 41 4.04 -1.74 -9.21
CA ALA A 41 4.20 -1.05 -10.48
C ALA A 41 5.70 -0.96 -10.78
N ASP A 42 6.13 -1.51 -11.91
CA ASP A 42 7.50 -1.32 -12.37
C ASP A 42 7.63 0.12 -12.88
N LEU A 43 8.15 0.99 -12.00
CA LEU A 43 8.36 2.40 -12.30
C LEU A 43 9.32 2.59 -13.47
N GLY A 44 10.30 1.69 -13.64
CA GLY A 44 11.25 1.74 -14.74
C GLY A 44 10.56 1.47 -16.06
N ALA A 45 9.81 0.37 -16.16
CA ALA A 45 9.06 0.05 -17.37
C ALA A 45 8.05 1.14 -17.75
N ALA A 46 7.33 1.70 -16.77
CA ALA A 46 6.40 2.79 -17.01
C ALA A 46 7.09 4.11 -17.42
N PHE A 47 8.31 4.37 -16.93
CA PHE A 47 9.11 5.51 -17.37
C PHE A 47 9.61 5.34 -18.80
N GLU A 48 10.06 4.14 -19.16
CA GLU A 48 10.49 3.84 -20.53
C GLU A 48 9.35 3.88 -21.53
N GLU A 49 8.15 3.44 -21.16
CA GLU A 49 6.95 3.59 -22.00
C GLU A 49 6.68 5.08 -22.30
N ALA A 50 6.82 5.96 -21.30
CA ALA A 50 6.66 7.39 -21.49
C ALA A 50 7.77 7.99 -22.37
N ASN A 51 9.02 7.53 -22.21
CA ASN A 51 10.15 7.90 -23.09
C ASN A 51 9.87 7.51 -24.55
N LEU A 52 9.31 6.32 -24.77
CA LEU A 52 9.01 5.80 -26.11
C LEU A 52 7.96 6.69 -26.80
N LEU A 53 6.85 6.99 -26.11
CA LEU A 53 5.82 7.91 -26.62
C LEU A 53 6.40 9.28 -26.97
N TYR A 54 7.31 9.79 -26.13
CA TYR A 54 7.96 11.07 -26.37
C TYR A 54 8.86 11.02 -27.62
N GLY A 55 9.66 9.96 -27.76
CA GLY A 55 10.55 9.73 -28.90
C GLY A 55 9.80 9.52 -30.22
N GLN A 56 8.59 8.95 -30.17
CA GLN A 56 7.73 8.75 -31.34
C GLN A 56 6.99 10.03 -31.78
N GLY A 57 7.15 11.14 -31.06
CA GLY A 57 6.48 12.40 -31.41
C GLY A 57 5.04 12.48 -30.92
N HIS A 58 4.68 11.71 -29.88
CA HIS A 58 3.38 11.79 -29.19
C HIS A 58 3.52 12.51 -27.83
N PRO A 59 3.83 13.82 -27.80
CA PRO A 59 4.23 14.51 -26.58
C PRO A 59 3.12 14.58 -25.53
N ARG A 60 1.84 14.68 -25.95
CA ARG A 60 0.71 14.71 -25.01
C ARG A 60 0.48 13.37 -24.32
N GLU A 61 0.66 12.28 -25.05
CA GLU A 61 0.55 10.92 -24.51
C GLU A 61 1.71 10.61 -23.56
N ALA A 62 2.93 10.99 -23.95
CA ALA A 62 4.10 10.90 -23.09
C ALA A 62 3.92 11.68 -21.79
N ALA A 63 3.43 12.93 -21.89
CA ALA A 63 3.19 13.76 -20.73
C ALA A 63 2.15 13.12 -19.79
N ASN A 64 1.06 12.56 -20.33
CA ASN A 64 0.09 11.81 -19.53
C ASN A 64 0.71 10.56 -18.87
N ALA A 65 1.63 9.86 -19.54
CA ALA A 65 2.29 8.68 -18.99
C ALA A 65 3.25 9.04 -17.82
N TYR A 66 4.05 10.09 -17.99
CA TYR A 66 4.88 10.63 -16.91
C TYR A 66 4.02 11.22 -15.77
N ASP A 67 2.91 11.88 -16.06
CA ASP A 67 1.99 12.44 -15.06
C ASP A 67 1.39 11.34 -14.18
N ARG A 68 1.12 10.15 -14.74
CA ARG A 68 0.73 8.97 -13.95
C ARG A 68 1.84 8.51 -13.01
N LEU A 69 3.10 8.53 -13.43
CA LEU A 69 4.22 8.20 -12.52
C LEU A 69 4.27 9.19 -11.35
N TRP A 70 4.15 10.49 -11.66
CA TRP A 70 4.18 11.55 -10.66
C TRP A 70 3.02 11.46 -9.66
N THR A 71 1.80 11.28 -10.16
CA THR A 71 0.60 11.15 -9.32
C THR A 71 0.58 9.86 -8.48
N ASN A 72 1.31 8.82 -8.89
CA ASN A 72 1.57 7.63 -8.09
C ASN A 72 2.71 7.81 -7.06
N GLY A 73 3.19 9.03 -6.87
CA GLY A 73 4.18 9.39 -5.85
C GLY A 73 5.63 9.19 -6.27
N PHE A 74 5.90 8.80 -7.53
CA PHE A 74 7.26 8.80 -8.03
C PHE A 74 7.72 10.25 -8.27
N SER A 75 8.93 10.57 -7.82
CA SER A 75 9.49 11.90 -7.98
C SER A 75 11.00 11.79 -8.18
N SER A 76 11.49 12.41 -9.24
CA SER A 76 12.91 12.53 -9.54
C SER A 76 13.14 13.72 -10.46
N THR A 77 14.34 14.29 -10.43
CA THR A 77 14.75 15.36 -11.35
C THR A 77 14.49 14.97 -12.81
N ALA A 78 14.81 13.73 -13.19
CA ALA A 78 14.58 13.20 -14.54
C ALA A 78 13.09 13.12 -14.91
N LEU A 79 12.23 12.66 -13.99
CA LEU A 79 10.77 12.62 -14.23
C LEU A 79 10.22 14.02 -14.49
N HIS A 80 10.55 14.97 -13.62
CA HIS A 80 10.05 16.34 -13.74
C HIS A 80 10.59 17.03 -14.99
N TYR A 81 11.86 16.82 -15.33
CA TYR A 81 12.44 17.37 -16.55
C TYR A 81 11.77 16.81 -17.81
N ASN A 82 11.59 15.49 -17.89
CA ASN A 82 10.97 14.84 -19.05
C ASN A 82 9.48 15.17 -19.17
N LEU A 83 8.75 15.22 -18.06
CA LEU A 83 7.35 15.67 -18.03
C LEU A 83 7.22 17.14 -18.45
N GLY A 84 8.14 18.00 -18.01
CA GLY A 84 8.23 19.38 -18.46
C GLY A 84 8.43 19.50 -19.97
N ASN A 85 9.39 18.74 -20.52
CA ASN A 85 9.64 18.67 -21.96
C ASN A 85 8.44 18.16 -22.76
N ALA A 86 7.76 17.13 -22.26
CA ALA A 86 6.57 16.56 -22.89
C ALA A 86 5.42 17.58 -22.92
N TRP A 87 5.17 18.29 -21.81
CA TRP A 87 4.17 19.37 -21.79
C TRP A 87 4.54 20.54 -22.68
N PHE A 88 5.81 20.93 -22.73
CA PHE A 88 6.28 21.99 -23.61
C PHE A 88 6.03 21.64 -25.08
N LYS A 89 6.43 20.44 -25.53
CA LYS A 89 6.16 19.96 -26.89
C LYS A 89 4.66 19.80 -27.18
N ALA A 90 3.84 19.54 -26.17
CA ALA A 90 2.38 19.48 -26.30
C ALA A 90 1.69 20.86 -26.33
N GLY A 91 2.45 21.96 -26.21
CA GLY A 91 1.93 23.34 -26.20
C GLY A 91 1.45 23.83 -24.82
N GLU A 92 1.65 23.05 -23.76
CA GLU A 92 1.18 23.34 -22.40
C GLU A 92 2.27 24.03 -21.57
N THR A 93 2.70 25.22 -21.99
CA THR A 93 3.85 25.95 -21.41
C THR A 93 3.74 26.15 -19.90
N GLY A 94 2.54 26.43 -19.38
CA GLY A 94 2.33 26.60 -17.94
C GLY A 94 2.67 25.34 -17.12
N ARG A 95 2.25 24.17 -17.62
CA ARG A 95 2.58 22.87 -17.01
C ARG A 95 4.07 22.58 -17.14
N ALA A 96 4.67 22.88 -18.29
CA ALA A 96 6.10 22.71 -18.49
C ALA A 96 6.93 23.48 -17.45
N ILE A 97 6.64 24.77 -17.26
CA ILE A 97 7.33 25.63 -16.28
C ILE A 97 7.17 25.09 -14.85
N HIS A 98 5.97 24.61 -14.49
CA HIS A 98 5.75 24.01 -13.17
C HIS A 98 6.70 22.83 -12.93
N HIS A 99 6.79 21.90 -13.89
CA HIS A 99 7.65 20.73 -13.75
C HIS A 99 9.14 21.07 -13.82
N TYR A 100 9.57 22.02 -14.64
CA TYR A 100 10.97 22.46 -14.62
C TYR A 100 11.37 23.06 -13.27
N ARG A 101 10.49 23.83 -12.63
CA ARG A 101 10.77 24.35 -11.28
C ARG A 101 10.78 23.27 -10.21
N LEU A 102 10.02 22.19 -10.39
CA LEU A 102 10.12 21.03 -9.49
C LEU A 102 11.44 20.30 -9.71
N ALA A 103 11.87 20.12 -10.97
CA ALA A 103 13.17 19.53 -11.29
C ALA A 103 14.33 20.34 -10.70
N GLU A 104 14.29 21.67 -10.76
CA GLU A 104 15.31 22.56 -10.17
C GLU A 104 15.46 22.42 -8.65
N LYS A 105 14.39 22.01 -7.95
CA LYS A 105 14.36 21.90 -6.49
C LYS A 105 14.80 20.53 -5.94
N LEU A 106 14.89 19.52 -6.81
CA LEU A 106 15.21 18.12 -6.46
C LEU A 106 16.67 17.83 -6.71
#